data_AF-A0A095B511-F1
#
_entry.id   AF-A0A095B511-F1
#
_cell.length_a   1.000
_cell.length_b   1.000
_cell.length_c   1.000
_cell.angle_alpha   90.00
_cell.angle_beta   90.00
_cell.angle_gamma   90.00
#
_symmetry.space_group_name_H-M   'P 1'
#
loop_
_entity.id
_entity.type
_entity.pdbx_description
1 polymer ?
#
loop_
_entity_poly.entity_id
_entity_poly.type
_entity_poly.pdbx_seq_one_letter_code
_entity_poly.pdbx_strand_id
1 'polypeptide(L)'
;RCFDAFRTIHKLIETPEILERATTSVIEEFHQENVILLELRTTLRPIPTHRSYLNAVIRGIQNAPSVLDNKIYVTLILSIDRSKSLDEALLTLELAKEYYSNGLVSGIDLSGNPLV
;
A
#
# COMPACT_ATOMS: atom_id res chain seq x y z
N ARG A 1 -1.50 16.85 -14.74
CA ARG A 1 -1.13 15.84 -15.76
C ARG A 1 -0.80 14.49 -15.12
N CYS A 2 0.26 14.32 -14.32
CA CYS A 2 0.53 13.03 -13.64
C CYS A 2 -0.57 12.61 -12.65
N PHE A 3 -1.04 13.53 -11.80
CA PHE A 3 -2.11 13.26 -10.82
C PHE A 3 -3.48 12.95 -11.43
N ASP A 4 -3.68 13.25 -12.71
CA ASP A 4 -4.93 12.93 -13.41
C ASP A 4 -5.01 11.44 -13.73
N ALA A 5 -3.87 10.80 -14.02
CA ALA A 5 -3.80 9.37 -14.28
C ALA A 5 -4.16 8.54 -13.03
N PHE A 6 -3.69 8.96 -11.85
CA PHE A 6 -4.04 8.29 -10.59
C PHE A 6 -5.55 8.30 -10.33
N ARG A 7 -6.25 9.38 -10.66
CA ARG A 7 -7.72 9.44 -10.53
C ARG A 7 -8.42 8.37 -11.35
N THR A 8 -7.93 8.03 -12.54
CA THR A 8 -8.48 6.95 -13.35
C THR A 8 -8.18 5.58 -12.75
N ILE A 9 -6.95 5.35 -12.31
CA ILE A 9 -6.55 4.07 -11.69
C ILE A 9 -7.36 3.81 -10.41
N HIS A 10 -7.61 4.86 -9.61
CA HIS A 10 -8.37 4.73 -8.37
C HIS A 10 -9.82 4.26 -8.61
N LYS A 11 -10.40 4.53 -9.79
CA LYS A 11 -11.73 4.05 -10.18
C LYS A 11 -11.74 2.60 -10.65
N LEU A 12 -10.59 1.98 -10.87
CA LEU A 12 -10.49 0.58 -11.27
C LEU A 12 -10.33 -0.34 -10.05
N ILE A 13 -9.81 0.19 -8.95
CA ILE A 13 -9.57 -0.55 -7.72
C ILE A 13 -10.59 -0.09 -6.69
N GLU A 14 -11.79 -0.67 -6.78
CA GLU A 14 -12.95 -0.30 -5.97
C GLU A 14 -13.32 -1.33 -4.89
N THR A 15 -12.65 -2.48 -4.85
CA THR A 15 -12.90 -3.51 -3.84
C THR A 15 -11.62 -4.06 -3.21
N PRO A 16 -11.69 -4.56 -1.95
CA PRO A 16 -10.57 -5.22 -1.29
C PRO A 16 -9.97 -6.37 -2.11
N GLU A 17 -10.79 -7.15 -2.82
CA GLU A 17 -10.35 -8.31 -3.60
C GLU A 17 -9.53 -7.88 -4.82
N ILE A 18 -9.92 -6.79 -5.49
CA ILE A 18 -9.16 -6.22 -6.59
C ILE A 18 -7.83 -5.68 -6.07
N LEU A 19 -7.83 -5.01 -4.92
CA LEU A 19 -6.62 -4.46 -4.30
C LEU A 19 -5.63 -5.56 -3.88
N GLU A 20 -6.14 -6.65 -3.31
CA GLU A 20 -5.34 -7.82 -2.96
C GLU A 20 -4.65 -8.41 -4.20
N ARG A 21 -5.42 -8.64 -5.27
CA ARG A 21 -4.88 -9.14 -6.55
C ARG A 21 -3.85 -8.20 -7.17
N ALA A 22 -4.13 -6.89 -7.15
CA ALA A 22 -3.21 -5.89 -7.67
C ALA A 22 -1.89 -5.87 -6.88
N THR A 23 -1.98 -5.98 -5.55
CA THR A 23 -0.81 -6.04 -4.66
C THR A 23 0.03 -7.27 -4.98
N THR A 24 -0.58 -8.45 -5.10
CA THR A 24 0.13 -9.68 -5.47
C THR A 24 0.81 -9.55 -6.83
N SER A 25 0.11 -9.01 -7.85
CA SER A 25 0.68 -8.81 -9.20
C SER A 25 1.95 -7.96 -9.15
N VAL A 26 1.90 -6.81 -8.46
CA VAL A 26 3.04 -5.90 -8.34
C VAL A 26 4.25 -6.58 -7.71
N ILE A 27 4.05 -7.40 -6.68
CA ILE A 27 5.15 -8.13 -6.01
C ILE A 27 5.78 -9.16 -6.94
N GLU A 28 4.96 -9.93 -7.65
CA GLU A 28 5.46 -10.93 -8.61
C GLU A 28 6.18 -10.28 -9.79
N GLU A 29 5.71 -9.14 -10.28
CA GLU A 29 6.38 -8.34 -11.32
C GLU A 29 7.78 -7.89 -10.85
N PHE A 30 7.90 -7.34 -9.64
CA PHE A 30 9.21 -6.97 -9.08
C PHE A 30 10.11 -8.19 -8.86
N HIS A 31 9.56 -9.32 -8.41
CA HIS A 31 10.33 -10.55 -8.26
C HIS A 31 10.90 -11.05 -9.61
N GLN A 32 10.12 -10.98 -10.68
CA GLN A 32 10.57 -11.33 -12.04
C GLN A 32 11.73 -10.45 -12.53
N GLU A 33 11.83 -9.23 -12.00
CA GLU A 33 12.96 -8.32 -12.23
C GLU A 33 14.15 -8.55 -11.27
N ASN A 34 14.14 -9.64 -10.51
CA ASN A 34 15.16 -10.03 -9.52
C ASN A 34 15.23 -9.10 -8.29
N VAL A 35 14.16 -8.38 -7.98
CA VAL A 35 14.06 -7.66 -6.70
C VAL A 35 13.93 -8.67 -5.56
N ILE A 36 14.81 -8.56 -4.57
CA ILE A 36 14.82 -9.41 -3.37
C ILE A 36 14.31 -8.69 -2.11
N LEU A 37 14.22 -7.36 -2.16
CA LEU A 37 13.72 -6.50 -1.09
C LEU A 37 12.88 -5.39 -1.70
N LEU A 38 11.61 -5.31 -1.31
CA LEU A 38 10.66 -4.32 -1.79
C LEU A 38 10.00 -3.58 -0.62
N GLU A 39 10.23 -2.27 -0.56
CA GLU A 39 9.46 -1.36 0.28
C GLU A 39 8.27 -0.82 -0.54
N LEU A 40 7.10 -1.42 -0.34
CA LEU A 40 5.90 -1.03 -1.05
C LEU A 40 5.24 0.14 -0.33
N ARG A 41 5.11 1.29 -1.01
CA ARG A 41 4.42 2.46 -0.48
C ARG A 41 2.96 2.52 -0.93
N THR A 42 2.05 2.94 -0.06
CA THR A 42 0.64 3.11 -0.43
C THR A 42 -0.07 4.17 0.42
N THR A 43 -0.89 5.00 -0.23
CA THR A 43 -1.85 5.89 0.45
C THR A 43 -3.12 5.11 0.72
N LEU A 44 -3.54 5.02 1.98
CA LEU A 44 -4.76 4.31 2.35
C LEU A 44 -5.98 5.01 1.71
N ARG A 45 -6.90 4.21 1.15
CA ARG A 45 -8.19 4.70 0.65
C ARG A 45 -9.35 4.00 1.38
N PRO A 46 -10.50 4.66 1.58
CA PRO A 46 -11.62 4.06 2.28
C PRO A 46 -12.37 3.07 1.37
N ILE A 47 -11.87 1.84 1.27
CA ILE A 47 -12.42 0.79 0.39
C ILE A 47 -12.65 -0.51 1.18
N PRO A 48 -13.85 -0.71 1.79
CA PRO A 48 -14.79 0.34 2.23
C PRO A 48 -14.26 1.23 3.37
N THR A 49 -13.22 0.81 4.08
CA THR A 49 -12.53 1.59 5.14
C THR A 49 -11.02 1.60 4.90
N HIS A 50 -10.30 2.54 5.51
CA HIS A 50 -8.82 2.57 5.44
C HIS A 50 -8.18 1.29 6.01
N ARG A 51 -8.80 0.70 7.03
CA ARG A 51 -8.35 -0.57 7.63
C ARG A 51 -8.59 -1.75 6.69
N SER A 52 -9.75 -1.82 6.04
CA SER A 52 -10.00 -2.91 5.07
C SER A 52 -9.08 -2.83 3.86
N TYR A 53 -8.74 -1.61 3.41
CA TYR A 53 -7.72 -1.38 2.40
C TYR A 53 -6.37 -1.95 2.85
N LEU A 54 -5.88 -1.55 4.04
CA LEU A 54 -4.61 -2.04 4.58
C LEU A 54 -4.59 -3.56 4.72
N ASN A 55 -5.66 -4.15 5.26
CA ASN A 55 -5.79 -5.60 5.39
C ASN A 55 -5.74 -6.32 4.04
N ALA A 56 -6.33 -5.76 2.99
CA ALA A 56 -6.26 -6.34 1.64
C ALA A 56 -4.85 -6.28 1.05
N VAL A 57 -4.13 -5.17 1.26
CA VAL A 57 -2.71 -5.07 0.85
C VAL A 57 -1.87 -6.10 1.61
N ILE A 58 -2.05 -6.22 2.93
CA ILE A 58 -1.34 -7.20 3.75
C ILE A 58 -1.61 -8.63 3.30
N ARG A 59 -2.87 -8.99 3.02
CA ARG A 59 -3.20 -10.30 2.46
C ARG A 59 -2.54 -10.53 1.11
N GLY A 60 -2.52 -9.51 0.25
CA GLY A 60 -1.87 -9.59 -1.06
C GLY A 60 -0.37 -9.87 -0.95
N ILE A 61 0.30 -9.28 0.04
CA ILE A 61 1.70 -9.55 0.37
C ILE A 61 1.87 -10.98 0.91
N GLN A 62 1.08 -11.36 1.91
CA GLN A 62 1.21 -12.66 2.58
C GLN A 62 0.88 -13.84 1.66
N ASN A 63 -0.01 -13.63 0.69
CA ASN A 63 -0.43 -14.65 -0.28
C ASN A 63 0.41 -14.62 -1.57
N ALA A 64 1.37 -13.70 -1.71
CA ALA A 64 2.21 -13.66 -2.91
C ALA A 64 3.13 -14.89 -2.97
N PRO A 65 3.11 -15.68 -4.06
CA PRO A 65 3.93 -16.89 -4.18
C PRO A 65 5.42 -16.64 -3.91
N SER A 66 5.99 -15.57 -4.47
CA SER A 66 7.40 -15.22 -4.28
C SER A 66 7.77 -14.88 -2.83
N VAL A 67 6.83 -14.34 -2.04
CA VAL A 67 7.00 -14.09 -0.61
C VAL A 67 6.94 -15.41 0.18
N LEU A 68 5.95 -16.26 -0.12
CA LEU A 68 5.81 -17.59 0.51
C LEU A 68 7.03 -18.48 0.27
N ASP A 69 7.62 -18.40 -0.93
CA ASP A 69 8.83 -19.13 -1.32
C ASP A 69 10.14 -18.47 -0.85
N ASN A 70 10.04 -17.41 -0.03
CA ASN A 70 11.17 -16.62 0.50
C ASN A 70 12.12 -16.11 -0.60
N LYS A 71 11.57 -15.72 -1.76
CA LYS A 71 12.34 -15.16 -2.89
C LYS A 71 12.42 -13.64 -2.86
N ILE A 72 11.45 -12.98 -2.24
CA ILE A 72 11.40 -11.54 -2.06
C ILE A 72 10.90 -11.22 -0.65
N TYR A 73 11.54 -10.27 0.02
CA TYR A 73 11.06 -9.69 1.26
C TYR A 73 10.30 -8.40 0.96
N VAL A 74 9.10 -8.26 1.52
CA VAL A 74 8.22 -7.10 1.29
C VAL A 74 7.86 -6.47 2.62
N THR A 75 7.97 -5.14 2.70
CA THR A 75 7.49 -4.35 3.84
C THR A 75 6.74 -3.11 3.35
N LEU A 76 5.91 -2.52 4.22
CA LEU A 76 5.03 -1.41 3.87
C LEU A 76 5.52 -0.07 4.41
N ILE A 77 5.42 0.95 3.55
CA ILE A 77 5.49 2.36 3.95
C ILE A 77 4.11 3.00 3.74
N LEU A 78 3.45 3.41 4.82
CA LEU A 78 2.13 4.05 4.68
C LEU A 78 2.30 5.53 4.35
N SER A 79 1.67 5.96 3.25
CA SER A 79 1.81 7.32 2.73
C SER A 79 0.70 8.23 3.25
N ILE A 80 1.09 9.34 3.88
CA ILE A 80 0.24 10.48 4.18
C ILE A 80 0.23 11.38 2.94
N ASP A 81 -0.94 11.58 2.33
CA ASP A 81 -1.11 12.50 1.22
C ASP A 81 -1.35 13.91 1.75
N ARG A 82 -0.45 14.86 1.43
CA ARG A 82 -0.51 16.23 1.95
C ARG A 82 -1.76 17.02 1.52
N SER A 83 -2.49 16.54 0.50
CA SER A 83 -3.76 17.13 0.08
C SER A 83 -4.95 16.72 0.94
N LYS A 84 -4.76 15.80 1.89
CA LYS A 84 -5.80 15.24 2.74
C LYS A 84 -5.90 15.94 4.09
N SER A 85 -6.97 15.64 4.82
CA SER A 85 -7.22 16.22 6.13
C SER A 85 -6.23 15.72 7.18
N LEU A 86 -6.10 16.47 8.26
CA LEU A 86 -5.34 16.04 9.44
C LEU A 86 -5.89 14.74 10.02
N ASP A 87 -7.21 14.54 10.00
CA ASP A 87 -7.85 13.32 10.51
C ASP A 87 -7.43 12.07 9.70
N GLU A 88 -7.34 12.17 8.38
CA GLU A 88 -6.83 11.08 7.53
C GLU A 88 -5.35 10.79 7.81
N ALA A 89 -4.54 11.83 8.05
CA ALA A 89 -3.14 11.68 8.42
C ALA A 89 -2.97 10.97 9.77
N LEU A 90 -3.74 11.38 10.79
CA LEU A 90 -3.73 10.77 12.12
C LEU A 90 -4.21 9.31 12.07
N LEU A 91 -5.26 9.02 11.30
CA LEU A 91 -5.72 7.64 11.08
C LEU A 91 -4.63 6.76 10.46
N THR A 92 -3.90 7.29 9.48
CA THR A 92 -2.80 6.57 8.83
C THR A 92 -1.68 6.27 9.81
N LEU A 93 -1.37 7.21 10.71
CA LEU A 93 -0.37 7.04 11.76
C LEU A 93 -0.78 5.97 12.77
N GLU A 94 -2.04 5.98 13.23
CA GLU A 94 -2.55 4.97 14.17
C GLU A 94 -2.50 3.57 13.57
N LEU A 95 -2.91 3.43 12.30
CA LEU A 95 -2.79 2.15 11.59
C LEU A 95 -1.31 1.75 11.41
N ALA A 96 -0.42 2.66 11.04
CA ALA A 96 1.00 2.33 10.91
C ALA A 96 1.57 1.81 12.23
N LYS A 97 1.26 2.47 13.34
CA LYS A 97 1.72 2.08 14.68
C LYS A 97 1.22 0.69 15.09
N GLU A 98 -0.02 0.34 14.76
CA GLU A 98 -0.59 -0.97 15.05
C GLU A 98 0.13 -2.11 14.31
N TYR A 99 0.47 -1.90 13.03
CA TYR A 99 1.11 -2.94 12.21
C TYR A 99 2.64 -2.90 12.26
N TYR A 100 3.23 -1.85 12.83
CA TYR A 100 4.66 -1.74 13.09
C TYR A 100 5.14 -2.86 14.03
N SER A 101 4.38 -3.16 15.10
CA SER A 101 4.75 -4.23 16.05
C SER A 101 4.80 -5.62 15.42
N ASN A 102 4.09 -5.82 14.31
CA ASN A 102 4.03 -7.10 13.60
C ASN A 102 5.06 -7.18 12.47
N GLY A 103 5.92 -6.17 12.30
CA GLY A 103 6.98 -6.12 11.28
C GLY A 103 6.50 -5.91 9.85
N LEU A 104 5.20 -5.68 9.63
CA LEU A 104 4.60 -5.54 8.30
C LEU A 104 4.72 -4.11 7.75
N VAL A 105 4.68 -3.11 8.63
CA VAL A 105 4.88 -1.70 8.28
C VAL A 105 6.22 -1.24 8.84
N SER A 106 7.10 -0.73 7.98
CA SER A 106 8.43 -0.25 8.34
C SER A 106 8.53 1.27 8.45
N GLY A 107 7.57 2.03 7.90
CA GLY A 107 7.69 3.49 7.90
C GLY A 107 6.47 4.26 7.41
N ILE A 108 6.66 5.58 7.33
CA ILE A 108 5.71 6.58 6.83
C ILE A 108 6.39 7.43 5.75
N ASP A 109 5.62 7.81 4.72
CA ASP A 109 6.02 8.79 3.69
C ASP A 109 5.03 9.97 3.67
N LEU A 110 5.50 11.18 3.32
CA LEU A 110 4.66 12.35 3.07
C LEU A 110 4.66 12.69 1.57
N SER A 111 3.58 12.32 0.89
CA SER A 111 3.48 12.36 -0.58
C SER A 111 2.31 13.24 -1.07
N GLY A 112 1.76 12.95 -2.25
CA GLY A 112 0.73 13.77 -2.89
C GLY A 112 1.28 14.90 -3.78
N ASN A 113 0.39 15.79 -4.23
CA ASN A 113 0.76 16.95 -5.06
C ASN A 113 1.62 17.93 -4.24
N PRO A 114 2.82 18.36 -4.67
CA PRO A 114 3.67 19.28 -3.91
C PRO A 114 3.23 20.74 -3.96
N LEU A 115 2.22 21.07 -4.77
CA LEU A 115 1.73 22.43 -4.96
C LEU A 115 0.42 22.74 -4.23
N VAL A 116 -0.12 21.77 -3.48
CA VAL A 116 -1.24 22.01 -2.56
C VAL A 116 -0.74 22.45 -1.20
#